data_AF-A0A960B329-F1
#
_entry.id   AF-A0A960B329-F1
#
_cell.length_a   1.000
_cell.length_b   1.000
_cell.length_c   1.000
_cell.angle_alpha   90.00
_cell.angle_beta   90.00
_cell.angle_gamma   90.00
#
_symmetry.space_group_name_H-M   'P 1'
#
loop_
_entity.id
_entity.type
_entity.pdbx_description
1 polymer ?
#
loop_
_entity_poly.entity_id
_entity_poly.type
_entity_poly.pdbx_seq_one_letter_code
_entity_poly.pdbx_strand_id
1 'polypeptide(L)'
;KQSSRMPLLIGFVLALTMVMMVLAFRSLLLGLVSTVLNLASVAVAFGILSLVFQHGWGEGLLGFTSPGFVIIWIPVFVLVVLVGLSMDYHVFVLSRVRELVDAGRPVRDAVHRGIADSAGVITSAAAVMVSVFA
;
A
#
# COMPACT_ATOMS: atom_id res chain seq x y z
N LYS A 1 -5.05 -1.93 30.46
CA LYS A 1 -4.25 -3.09 29.97
C LYS A 1 -4.22 -3.23 28.43
N GLN A 2 -4.94 -2.40 27.66
CA GLN A 2 -4.98 -2.45 26.19
C GLN A 2 -3.78 -1.74 25.52
N SER A 3 -3.22 -0.68 26.15
CA SER A 3 -2.10 0.09 25.58
C SER A 3 -0.77 -0.66 25.45
N SER A 4 -0.51 -1.72 26.23
CA SER A 4 0.76 -2.46 26.12
C SER A 4 0.78 -3.47 24.98
N ARG A 5 -0.39 -3.86 24.43
CA ARG A 5 -0.46 -4.82 23.31
C ARG A 5 -0.44 -4.15 21.95
N MET A 6 -0.83 -2.87 21.86
CA MET A 6 -0.79 -2.11 20.60
C MET A 6 0.61 -2.05 19.96
N PRO A 7 1.69 -1.69 20.67
CA PRO A 7 3.02 -1.67 20.06
C PRO A 7 3.50 -3.07 19.66
N LEU A 8 3.09 -4.11 20.40
CA LEU A 8 3.46 -5.49 20.10
C LEU A 8 2.72 -6.03 18.85
N LEU A 9 1.44 -5.67 18.68
CA LEU A 9 0.66 -5.96 17.48
C LEU A 9 1.20 -5.23 16.25
N ILE A 10 1.50 -3.92 16.39
CA ILE A 10 2.11 -3.12 15.33
C ILE A 10 3.47 -3.72 14.95
N GLY A 11 4.30 -4.06 15.94
CA GLY A 11 5.60 -4.70 15.71
C GLY A 11 5.47 -6.06 15.02
N PHE A 12 4.50 -6.89 15.41
CA PHE A 12 4.27 -8.19 14.78
C PHE A 12 3.80 -8.05 13.33
N VAL A 13 2.81 -7.19 13.08
CA VAL A 13 2.30 -6.93 11.72
C VAL A 13 3.42 -6.36 10.85
N LEU A 14 4.18 -5.39 11.36
CA LEU A 14 5.29 -4.79 10.63
C LEU A 14 6.37 -5.82 10.29
N ALA A 15 6.72 -6.68 11.26
CA ALA A 15 7.67 -7.77 11.03
C ALA A 15 7.15 -8.77 10.01
N LEU A 16 5.88 -9.17 10.09
CA LEU A 16 5.27 -10.09 9.15
C LEU A 16 5.24 -9.50 7.73
N THR A 17 4.81 -8.26 7.57
CA THR A 17 4.82 -7.54 6.28
C THR A 17 6.25 -7.42 5.74
N MET A 18 7.23 -7.12 6.60
CA MET A 18 8.65 -7.07 6.21
C MET A 18 9.15 -8.42 5.71
N VAL A 19 8.87 -9.50 6.44
CA VAL A 19 9.25 -10.86 6.04
C VAL A 19 8.58 -11.23 4.71
N MET A 20 7.28 -10.98 4.55
CA MET A 20 6.56 -11.24 3.31
C MET A 20 7.18 -10.48 2.12
N MET A 21 7.51 -9.20 2.30
CA MET A 21 8.12 -8.39 1.23
C MET A 21 9.55 -8.83 0.92
N VAL A 22 10.36 -9.16 1.93
CA VAL A 22 11.72 -9.69 1.73
C VAL A 22 11.67 -11.01 0.96
N LEU A 23 10.73 -11.91 1.29
CA LEU A 23 10.54 -13.17 0.58
C LEU A 23 10.07 -12.96 -0.87
N ALA A 24 9.12 -12.04 -1.09
CA ALA A 24 8.59 -11.73 -2.42
C ALA A 24 9.66 -11.16 -3.36
N PHE A 25 10.48 -10.21 -2.89
CA PHE A 25 11.49 -9.55 -3.72
C PHE A 25 12.87 -10.21 -3.67
N ARG A 26 13.08 -11.20 -2.77
CA ARG A 26 14.38 -11.80 -2.46
C ARG A 26 15.49 -10.75 -2.22
N SER A 27 15.13 -9.55 -1.76
CA SER A 27 16.02 -8.41 -1.59
C SER A 27 15.65 -7.64 -0.34
N LEU A 28 16.62 -7.51 0.57
CA LEU A 28 16.41 -6.86 1.87
C LEU A 28 16.13 -5.36 1.74
N LEU A 29 16.86 -4.68 0.85
CA LEU A 29 16.70 -3.24 0.59
C LEU A 29 15.34 -2.91 -0.01
N LEU A 30 14.92 -3.66 -1.04
CA LEU A 30 13.61 -3.46 -1.66
C LEU A 30 12.47 -3.83 -0.70
N GLY A 31 12.65 -4.90 0.08
CA GLY A 31 11.70 -5.29 1.13
C GLY A 31 11.54 -4.20 2.21
N LEU A 32 12.63 -3.59 2.66
CA LEU A 32 12.60 -2.51 3.65
C LEU A 32 11.87 -1.27 3.11
N VAL A 33 12.25 -0.78 1.93
CA VAL A 33 11.62 0.40 1.32
C VAL A 33 10.13 0.15 1.08
N SER A 34 9.77 -1.03 0.56
CA SER A 34 8.37 -1.42 0.35
C SER A 34 7.58 -1.46 1.66
N THR A 35 8.17 -2.02 2.73
CA THR A 35 7.52 -2.09 4.04
C THR A 35 7.26 -0.70 4.62
N VAL A 36 8.23 0.21 4.50
CA VAL A 36 8.07 1.60 4.98
C VAL A 36 6.99 2.32 4.18
N LEU A 37 6.97 2.19 2.85
CA LEU A 37 5.94 2.78 2.01
C LEU A 37 4.56 2.21 2.34
N ASN A 38 4.45 0.89 2.51
CA ASN A 38 3.20 0.25 2.87
C ASN A 38 2.70 0.73 4.24
N LEU A 39 3.57 0.81 5.24
CA LEU A 39 3.21 1.30 6.57
C LEU A 39 2.74 2.77 6.52
N ALA A 40 3.39 3.60 5.71
CA ALA A 40 2.98 4.98 5.49
C ALA A 40 1.59 5.04 4.83
N SER A 41 1.32 4.24 3.79
CA SER A 41 0.00 4.17 3.15
C SER A 41 -1.09 3.72 4.13
N VAL A 42 -0.79 2.72 4.96
CA VAL A 42 -1.70 2.23 6.00
C VAL A 42 -1.98 3.32 7.03
N ALA A 43 -0.95 4.03 7.51
CA ALA A 43 -1.11 5.15 8.45
C ALA A 43 -1.97 6.27 7.87
N VAL A 44 -1.77 6.62 6.59
CA VAL A 44 -2.58 7.64 5.89
C VAL A 44 -4.03 7.16 5.73
N ALA A 45 -4.26 5.93 5.29
CA ALA A 45 -5.59 5.37 5.14
C ALA A 45 -6.35 5.35 6.48
N PHE A 46 -5.69 4.96 7.57
CA PHE A 46 -6.26 5.03 8.91
C PHE A 46 -6.55 6.45 9.39
N GLY A 47 -5.63 7.38 9.12
CA GLY A 47 -5.82 8.78 9.42
C GLY A 47 -7.06 9.35 8.73
N ILE A 48 -7.21 9.11 7.43
CA ILE A 48 -8.38 9.53 6.64
C ILE A 48 -9.65 8.87 7.16
N LEU A 49 -9.62 7.56 7.43
CA LEU A 49 -10.77 6.82 7.94
C LEU A 49 -11.24 7.35 9.31
N SER A 50 -10.30 7.65 10.22
CA SER A 50 -10.60 8.26 11.52
C SER A 50 -11.12 9.69 11.36
N LEU A 51 -10.57 10.49 10.45
CA LEU A 51 -11.04 11.85 10.20
C LEU A 51 -12.47 11.88 9.65
N VAL A 52 -12.77 11.04 8.66
CA VAL A 52 -14.10 11.02 8.02
C VAL A 52 -15.15 10.42 8.96
N PHE A 53 -14.90 9.24 9.53
CA PHE A 53 -15.94 8.47 10.25
C PHE A 53 -15.96 8.67 11.77
N GLN A 54 -14.87 9.17 12.37
CA GLN A 54 -14.84 9.48 13.82
C GLN A 54 -14.91 10.98 14.09
N HIS A 55 -14.29 11.83 13.25
CA HIS A 55 -14.33 13.29 13.41
C HIS A 55 -15.39 13.98 12.54
N GLY A 56 -16.18 13.22 11.76
CA GLY A 56 -17.30 13.74 10.98
C GLY A 56 -16.90 14.66 9.83
N TRP A 57 -15.63 14.68 9.43
CA TRP A 57 -15.19 15.48 8.29
C TRP A 57 -15.80 14.93 7.00
N GLY A 58 -16.80 15.64 6.46
CA GLY A 58 -17.51 15.27 5.24
C GLY A 58 -18.98 14.88 5.44
N GLU A 59 -19.48 14.82 6.68
CA GLU A 59 -20.90 14.53 6.97
C GLU A 59 -21.86 15.45 6.19
N GLY A 60 -21.57 16.74 6.17
CA GLY A 60 -22.38 17.73 5.44
C GLY A 60 -22.26 17.69 3.92
N LEU A 61 -21.18 17.11 3.37
CA LEU A 61 -20.92 17.07 1.93
C LEU A 61 -21.36 15.74 1.29
N LEU A 62 -21.31 14.63 2.04
CA LEU A 62 -21.60 13.27 1.59
C LEU A 62 -22.96 12.75 2.10
N GLY A 63 -23.66 13.50 2.97
CA GLY A 63 -25.02 13.18 3.40
C GLY A 63 -25.13 11.89 4.24
N PHE A 64 -24.09 11.54 5.02
CA PHE A 64 -24.08 10.37 5.89
C PHE A 64 -24.08 10.78 7.38
N THR A 65 -24.60 9.89 8.24
CA THR A 65 -24.53 10.05 9.70
C THR A 65 -23.32 9.27 10.23
N SER A 66 -22.33 9.93 10.85
CA SER A 66 -21.19 9.18 11.41
C SER A 66 -21.66 8.26 12.54
N PRO A 67 -21.27 6.98 12.51
CA PRO A 67 -21.45 6.08 13.65
C PRO A 67 -20.62 6.50 14.88
N GLY A 68 -19.59 7.34 14.68
CA GLY A 68 -18.61 7.71 15.72
C GLY A 68 -17.59 6.60 16.01
N PHE A 69 -17.62 5.49 15.24
CA PHE A 69 -16.69 4.39 15.35
C PHE A 69 -16.40 3.78 13.98
N VAL A 70 -15.22 3.18 13.86
CA VAL A 70 -14.82 2.38 12.70
C VAL A 70 -15.10 0.91 13.02
N ILE A 71 -15.69 0.18 12.08
CA ILE A 71 -15.97 -1.26 12.26
C ILE A 71 -14.65 -2.02 12.39
N ILE A 72 -14.58 -2.93 13.37
CA ILE A 72 -13.36 -3.61 13.82
C ILE A 72 -12.61 -4.35 12.70
N TRP A 73 -13.30 -4.82 11.65
CA TRP A 73 -12.67 -5.57 10.55
C TRP A 73 -12.13 -4.69 9.42
N ILE A 74 -12.61 -3.44 9.27
CA ILE A 74 -12.16 -2.51 8.22
C ILE A 74 -10.63 -2.26 8.31
N PRO A 75 -10.03 -2.05 9.49
CA PRO A 75 -8.59 -1.95 9.62
C PRO A 75 -7.79 -3.11 9.04
N VAL A 76 -8.22 -4.33 9.34
CA VAL A 76 -7.56 -5.54 8.85
C VAL A 76 -7.75 -5.65 7.34
N PHE A 77 -8.94 -5.34 6.84
CA PHE A 77 -9.24 -5.34 5.40
C PHE A 77 -8.36 -4.34 4.63
N VAL A 78 -8.28 -3.09 5.08
CA VAL A 78 -7.45 -2.04 4.46
C VAL A 78 -5.98 -2.43 4.47
N LEU A 79 -5.47 -2.98 5.58
CA LEU A 79 -4.11 -3.50 5.65
C LEU A 79 -3.86 -4.58 4.59
N VAL A 80 -4.72 -5.60 4.52
CA VAL A 80 -4.57 -6.71 3.57
C VAL A 80 -4.64 -6.22 2.12
N VAL A 81 -5.59 -5.34 1.80
CA VAL A 81 -5.75 -4.77 0.45
C VAL A 81 -4.53 -3.92 0.07
N LEU A 82 -4.06 -3.03 0.95
CA LEU A 82 -2.88 -2.20 0.69
C LEU A 82 -1.61 -3.04 0.50
N VAL A 83 -1.41 -4.06 1.34
CA VAL A 83 -0.28 -4.98 1.22
C VAL A 83 -0.35 -5.79 -0.08
N GLY A 84 -1.53 -6.31 -0.43
CA GLY A 84 -1.73 -7.05 -1.67
C GLY A 84 -1.48 -6.19 -2.92
N LEU A 85 -2.15 -5.05 -3.02
CA LEU A 85 -1.99 -4.13 -4.15
C LEU A 85 -0.54 -3.63 -4.28
N SER A 86 0.13 -3.35 -3.16
CA SER A 86 1.53 -2.93 -3.16
C SER A 86 2.46 -4.00 -3.72
N MET A 87 2.21 -5.28 -3.42
CA MET A 87 3.00 -6.39 -3.95
C MET A 87 2.87 -6.46 -5.48
N ASP A 88 1.64 -6.36 -5.99
CA ASP A 88 1.36 -6.44 -7.43
C ASP A 88 2.04 -5.29 -8.19
N TYR A 89 1.96 -4.05 -7.68
CA TYR A 89 2.61 -2.91 -8.32
C TYR A 89 4.12 -3.01 -8.33
N HIS A 90 4.74 -3.35 -7.20
CA HIS A 90 6.18 -3.48 -7.13
C HIS A 90 6.69 -4.62 -8.03
N VAL A 91 6.00 -5.76 -8.09
CA VAL A 91 6.36 -6.87 -8.98
C VAL A 91 6.26 -6.43 -10.44
N PHE A 92 5.20 -5.74 -10.84
CA PHE A 92 5.05 -5.23 -12.21
C PHE A 92 6.17 -4.25 -12.61
N VAL A 93 6.44 -3.26 -11.76
CA VAL A 93 7.47 -2.25 -12.04
C VAL A 93 8.86 -2.90 -12.06
N LEU A 94 9.18 -3.71 -11.05
CA LEU A 94 10.51 -4.33 -10.94
C LEU A 94 10.75 -5.40 -12.01
N SER A 95 9.73 -6.16 -12.40
CA SER A 95 9.84 -7.11 -13.50
C SER A 95 10.21 -6.38 -14.79
N ARG A 96 9.52 -5.27 -15.08
CA ARG A 96 9.81 -4.47 -16.27
C ARG A 96 11.19 -3.83 -16.25
N VAL A 97 11.60 -3.29 -15.11
CA VAL A 97 12.97 -2.76 -14.92
C VAL A 97 14.00 -3.86 -15.14
N ARG A 98 13.75 -5.07 -14.61
CA ARG A 98 14.68 -6.20 -14.72
C ARG A 98 14.80 -6.71 -16.15
N GLU A 99 13.70 -6.81 -16.91
CA GLU A 99 13.73 -7.13 -18.34
C GLU A 99 14.63 -6.17 -19.12
N LEU A 100 14.56 -4.87 -18.82
CA LEU A 100 15.39 -3.85 -19.49
C LEU A 100 16.87 -3.94 -19.09
N VAL A 101 17.17 -4.28 -17.83
CA VAL A 101 18.53 -4.54 -17.36
C VAL A 101 19.10 -5.79 -18.03
N ASP A 102 18.33 -6.88 -18.09
CA ASP A 102 18.73 -8.14 -18.70
C ASP A 102 18.92 -8.00 -20.23
N ALA A 103 18.21 -7.06 -20.86
CA ALA A 103 18.44 -6.63 -22.25
C ALA A 103 19.73 -5.80 -22.45
N GLY A 104 20.59 -5.67 -21.44
CA GLY A 104 21.89 -5.00 -21.51
C GLY A 104 21.85 -3.49 -21.37
N ARG A 105 20.74 -2.91 -20.88
CA ARG A 105 20.64 -1.45 -20.71
C ARG A 105 21.29 -1.00 -19.40
N PRO A 106 21.88 0.21 -19.36
CA PRO A 106 22.37 0.80 -18.13
C PRO A 106 21.26 0.89 -17.08
N VAL A 107 21.55 0.59 -15.81
CA VAL A 107 20.55 0.50 -14.73
C VAL A 107 19.71 1.77 -14.60
N ARG A 108 20.30 2.97 -14.70
CA ARG A 108 19.55 4.24 -14.65
C ARG A 108 18.53 4.37 -15.79
N ASP A 109 18.94 3.97 -16.99
CA ASP A 109 18.10 4.02 -18.19
C ASP A 109 16.98 2.97 -18.14
N ALA A 110 17.27 1.80 -17.59
CA ALA A 110 16.31 0.72 -17.38
C ALA A 110 15.26 1.10 -16.33
N VAL A 111 15.65 1.77 -15.24
CA VAL A 111 14.70 2.28 -14.23
C VAL A 111 13.79 3.36 -14.84
N HIS A 112 14.36 4.34 -15.54
CA HIS A 112 13.57 5.42 -16.14
C HIS A 112 12.55 4.89 -17.15
N ARG A 113 12.98 4.03 -18.09
CA ARG A 113 12.07 3.44 -19.08
C ARG A 113 11.12 2.40 -18.47
N GLY A 114 11.57 1.63 -17.49
CA GLY A 114 10.73 0.64 -16.83
C GLY A 114 9.56 1.28 -16.11
N ILE A 115 9.78 2.41 -15.44
CA ILE A 115 8.71 3.21 -14.83
C ILE A 115 7.81 3.83 -15.90
N ALA A 116 8.37 4.45 -16.94
CA ALA A 116 7.58 5.08 -18.00
C ALA A 116 6.65 4.08 -18.73
N ASP A 117 7.16 2.89 -19.05
CA ASP A 117 6.40 1.84 -19.75
C ASP A 117 5.29 1.25 -18.87
N SER A 118 5.55 1.06 -17.57
CA SER A 118 4.59 0.46 -16.64
C SER A 118 3.56 1.45 -16.10
N ALA A 119 3.88 2.75 -16.10
CA ALA A 119 3.00 3.80 -15.57
C ALA A 119 1.61 3.81 -16.22
N GLY A 120 1.51 3.60 -17.54
CA GLY A 120 0.22 3.58 -18.25
C GLY A 120 -0.72 2.47 -17.79
N VAL A 121 -0.20 1.24 -17.69
CA VAL A 121 -0.96 0.05 -17.26
C VAL A 121 -1.34 0.14 -15.78
N ILE A 122 -0.44 0.66 -14.95
CA ILE A 122 -0.67 0.86 -13.52
C ILE A 122 -1.76 1.90 -13.29
N THR A 123 -1.70 3.02 -14.02
CA THR A 123 -2.67 4.11 -13.87
C THR A 123 -4.05 3.69 -14.37
N SER A 124 -4.14 2.91 -15.45
CA SER A 124 -5.43 2.38 -15.93
C SER A 124 -6.04 1.39 -14.94
N ALA A 125 -5.24 0.48 -14.38
CA ALA A 125 -5.71 -0.45 -13.33
C ALA A 125 -6.18 0.32 -12.08
N ALA A 126 -5.43 1.34 -11.65
CA ALA A 126 -5.83 2.19 -10.53
C ALA A 126 -7.15 2.93 -10.81
N ALA A 127 -7.34 3.46 -12.03
CA ALA A 127 -8.58 4.12 -12.43
C ALA A 127 -9.77 3.15 -12.38
N VAL A 128 -9.61 1.93 -12.89
CA VAL A 128 -10.66 0.89 -12.83
C VAL A 128 -11.03 0.56 -11.38
N MET A 129 -10.04 0.39 -10.50
CA MET A 129 -10.28 0.16 -9.08
C MET A 129 -11.06 1.33 -8.46
N VAL A 130 -10.61 2.57 -8.66
CA VAL A 130 -11.32 3.76 -8.15
C VAL A 130 -12.75 3.82 -8.68
N SER A 131 -12.97 3.58 -9.98
CA SER A 131 -14.30 3.62 -10.58
C SER A 131 -15.25 2.53 -10.08
N VAL A 132 -14.74 1.37 -9.66
CA VAL A 132 -15.58 0.28 -9.13
C VAL A 132 -15.90 0.48 -7.64
N PHE A 133 -15.01 1.13 -6.89
CA PHE A 133 -15.15 1.31 -5.44
C PHE A 133 -15.69 2.69 -5.02
N ALA A 134 -15.78 3.66 -5.92
CA ALA A 134 -16.37 5.00 -5.70
C ALA A 134 -17.90 4.96 -5.80
#